data_AF-A0A6J8EWU9-F1
#
_entry.id   AF-A0A6J8EWU9-F1
#
_cell.length_a   1.000
_cell.length_b   1.000
_cell.length_c   1.000
_cell.angle_alpha   90.00
_cell.angle_beta   90.00
_cell.angle_gamma   90.00
#
_symmetry.space_group_name_H-M   'P 1'
#
loop_
_entity.id
_entity.type
_entity.pdbx_description
1 polymer ?
#
loop_
_entity_poly.entity_id
_entity_poly.type
_entity_poly.pdbx_seq_one_letter_code
_entity_poly.pdbx_strand_id
1 'polypeptide(L)'
;MKSIIDKIAHKELIQKPKYAMDNMAITCREPFMGTFLSVDKLLEIYVNLEPTPRKFLKLLKASPITNAENASLRFFQQYVRGQNTVSLIKLLRFLTGSETITVPKIDISFTQLEGFNRRPIRHTFGPSLELPSTYSSYPELRMKMDSILSDDSCFVMNIA
;
A
#
# COMPACT_ATOMS: atom_id res chain seq x y z
N MET A 1 10.75 18.75 34.86
CA MET A 1 10.64 17.54 34.01
C MET A 1 10.31 17.90 32.57
N LYS A 2 9.22 18.64 32.27
CA LYS A 2 8.93 19.17 30.91
C LYS A 2 10.14 19.83 30.22
N SER A 3 10.84 20.74 30.90
CA SER A 3 11.98 21.46 30.32
C SER A 3 13.21 20.59 29.99
N ILE A 4 13.34 19.41 30.60
CA ILE A 4 14.42 18.45 30.27
C ILE A 4 14.02 17.66 29.03
N ILE A 5 12.76 17.22 28.96
CA ILE A 5 12.21 16.51 27.80
C ILE A 5 12.28 17.41 26.56
N ASP A 6 11.91 18.69 26.68
CA ASP A 6 11.98 19.65 25.57
C ASP A 6 13.42 19.83 25.05
N LYS A 7 14.41 19.91 25.96
CA LYS A 7 15.83 19.99 25.58
C LYS A 7 16.32 18.73 24.87
N ILE A 8 15.89 17.55 25.33
CA ILE A 8 16.22 16.27 24.70
C ILE A 8 15.57 16.20 23.31
N ALA A 9 14.28 16.48 23.21
CA ALA A 9 13.55 16.47 21.93
C ALA A 9 14.18 17.44 20.92
N HIS A 10 14.52 18.67 21.34
CA HIS A 10 15.17 19.63 20.45
C HIS A 10 16.54 19.14 19.96
N LYS A 11 17.34 18.54 20.84
CA LYS A 11 18.65 17.99 20.46
C LYS A 11 18.50 16.84 19.46
N GLU A 12 17.62 15.90 19.75
CA GLU A 12 17.46 14.68 18.95
C GLU A 12 16.77 14.93 17.61
N LEU A 13 15.69 15.73 17.59
CA LEU A 13 14.85 15.90 16.40
C LEU A 13 15.28 17.08 15.52
N ILE A 14 15.94 18.10 16.08
CA ILE A 14 16.31 19.32 15.34
C ILE A 14 17.82 19.40 15.15
N GLN A 15 18.60 19.35 16.23
CA GLN A 15 20.03 19.63 16.17
C GLN A 15 20.84 18.51 15.51
N LYS A 16 20.62 17.24 15.90
CA LYS A 16 21.34 16.10 15.32
C LYS A 16 21.14 15.95 13.81
N PRO A 17 19.91 16.00 13.25
CA PRO A 17 19.72 15.86 11.81
C PRO A 17 20.04 17.14 11.02
N LYS A 18 20.32 18.28 11.68
CA LYS A 18 20.47 19.60 11.03
C LYS A 18 21.44 19.57 9.85
N TYR A 19 22.63 18.99 10.04
CA TYR A 19 23.63 18.91 8.96
C TYR A 19 23.11 18.14 7.74
N ALA A 20 22.49 16.98 7.94
CA ALA A 20 21.93 16.18 6.86
C ALA A 20 20.76 16.91 6.17
N MET A 21 19.88 17.55 6.94
CA MET A 21 18.76 18.33 6.41
C MET A 21 19.24 19.53 5.59
N ASP A 22 20.24 20.27 6.09
CA ASP A 22 20.80 21.43 5.39
C ASP A 22 21.42 20.99 4.05
N ASN A 23 22.11 19.84 4.00
CA ASN A 23 22.65 19.28 2.75
C ASN A 23 21.54 18.81 1.79
N MET A 24 20.52 18.09 2.28
CA MET A 24 19.38 17.68 1.46
C MET A 24 18.64 18.90 0.90
N ALA A 25 18.52 19.98 1.68
CA ALA A 25 17.84 21.20 1.26
C ALA A 25 18.52 21.87 0.06
N ILE A 26 19.84 21.73 -0.12
CA ILE A 26 20.56 22.30 -1.28
C ILE A 26 19.96 21.77 -2.59
N THR A 27 19.64 20.48 -2.65
CA THR A 27 19.10 19.84 -3.86
C THR A 27 17.57 19.81 -3.86
N CYS A 28 16.94 19.60 -2.71
CA CYS A 28 15.50 19.37 -2.62
C CYS A 28 14.69 20.67 -2.51
N ARG A 29 15.28 21.79 -2.07
CA ARG A 29 14.51 23.02 -1.82
C ARG A 29 13.79 23.50 -3.07
N GLU A 30 14.50 23.66 -4.18
CA GLU A 30 13.93 24.22 -5.42
C GLU A 30 12.83 23.34 -6.05
N PRO A 31 13.01 22.01 -6.21
CA PRO A 31 11.95 21.13 -6.72
C PRO A 31 10.69 21.07 -5.84
N PHE A 32 10.83 21.28 -4.53
CA PHE A 32 9.71 21.24 -3.58
C PHE A 32 9.23 22.63 -3.14
N MET A 33 9.79 23.71 -3.70
CA MET A 33 9.31 25.08 -3.44
C MET A 33 7.82 25.16 -3.79
N GLY A 34 7.00 25.58 -2.83
CA GLY A 34 5.55 25.68 -3.02
C GLY A 34 4.75 24.38 -2.85
N THR A 35 5.42 23.22 -2.69
CA THR A 35 4.73 21.94 -2.37
C THR A 35 4.45 21.84 -0.87
N PHE A 36 5.42 22.23 -0.05
CA PHE A 36 5.33 22.16 1.42
C PHE A 36 5.20 23.57 2.02
N LEU A 37 4.09 24.25 1.70
CA LEU A 37 3.83 25.65 2.10
C LEU A 37 3.63 25.84 3.60
N SER A 38 3.05 24.85 4.28
CA SER A 38 2.80 24.85 5.72
C SER A 38 2.71 23.43 6.25
N VAL A 39 2.81 23.29 7.58
CA VAL A 39 2.58 22.02 8.27
C VAL A 39 1.18 21.47 7.95
N ASP A 40 0.16 22.33 7.90
CA ASP A 40 -1.22 21.92 7.57
C ASP A 40 -1.33 21.37 6.15
N LYS A 41 -0.65 22.00 5.18
CA LYS A 41 -0.61 21.51 3.80
C LYS A 41 0.14 20.19 3.68
N LEU A 42 1.21 20.00 4.45
CA LEU A 42 1.90 18.71 4.53
C LEU A 42 0.98 17.63 5.10
N LEU A 43 0.23 17.92 6.18
CA LEU A 43 -0.72 16.98 6.76
C LEU A 43 -1.86 16.64 5.79
N GLU A 44 -2.36 17.63 5.04
CA GLU A 44 -3.35 17.42 3.99
C GLU A 44 -2.85 16.45 2.91
N ILE A 45 -1.57 16.53 2.53
CA ILE A 45 -0.94 15.58 1.61
C ILE A 45 -0.99 14.16 2.20
N TYR A 46 -0.59 13.96 3.45
CA TYR A 46 -0.64 12.64 4.09
C TYR A 46 -2.05 12.05 4.16
N VAL A 47 -3.04 12.86 4.55
CA VAL A 47 -4.46 12.44 4.57
C VAL A 47 -4.94 12.08 3.16
N ASN A 48 -4.48 12.79 2.14
CA ASN A 48 -4.78 12.46 0.76
C ASN A 48 -4.12 11.16 0.26
N LEU A 49 -3.00 10.75 0.86
CA LEU A 49 -2.34 9.48 0.56
C LEU A 49 -2.94 8.29 1.32
N GLU A 50 -3.78 8.52 2.34
CA GLU A 50 -4.43 7.44 3.08
C GLU A 50 -5.36 6.61 2.17
N PRO A 51 -5.29 5.27 2.25
CA PRO A 51 -6.11 4.40 1.45
C PRO A 51 -7.57 4.43 1.91
N THR A 52 -8.47 4.58 0.94
CA THR A 52 -9.90 4.33 1.11
C THR A 52 -10.33 3.29 0.08
N PRO A 53 -11.45 2.56 0.28
CA PRO A 53 -11.91 1.59 -0.72
C PRO A 53 -12.05 2.23 -2.10
N ARG A 54 -12.56 3.47 -2.16
CA ARG A 54 -12.73 4.22 -3.40
C ARG A 54 -11.40 4.55 -4.07
N LYS A 55 -10.40 5.03 -3.32
CA LYS A 55 -9.07 5.33 -3.87
C LYS A 55 -8.38 4.05 -4.33
N PHE A 56 -8.42 2.99 -3.52
CA PHE A 56 -7.80 1.71 -3.83
C PHE A 56 -8.36 1.09 -5.11
N LEU A 57 -9.69 1.04 -5.25
CA LEU A 57 -10.34 0.51 -6.46
C LEU A 57 -9.94 1.28 -7.73
N LYS A 58 -9.68 2.59 -7.65
CA LYS A 58 -9.21 3.38 -8.79
C LYS A 58 -7.79 3.03 -9.23
N LEU A 59 -6.96 2.52 -8.31
CA LEU A 59 -5.60 2.07 -8.62
C LEU A 59 -5.60 0.79 -9.44
N LEU A 60 -6.61 -0.07 -9.26
CA LEU A 60 -6.66 -1.38 -9.92
C LEU A 60 -6.81 -1.22 -11.44
N LYS A 61 -5.86 -1.79 -12.19
CA LYS A 61 -5.88 -1.87 -13.65
C LYS A 61 -5.87 -3.33 -14.06
N ALA A 62 -6.92 -3.76 -14.74
CA ALA A 62 -7.10 -5.15 -15.15
C ALA A 62 -7.76 -5.19 -16.53
N SER A 63 -7.40 -6.19 -17.32
CA SER A 63 -8.01 -6.46 -18.63
C SER A 63 -8.48 -7.92 -18.68
N PRO A 64 -9.57 -8.28 -17.97
CA PRO A 64 -10.10 -9.64 -17.98
C PRO A 64 -10.66 -10.01 -19.36
N ILE A 65 -10.29 -11.17 -19.86
CA ILE A 65 -10.69 -11.71 -21.16
C ILE A 65 -11.81 -12.74 -20.98
N THR A 66 -11.77 -13.53 -19.90
CA THR A 66 -12.75 -14.60 -19.65
C THR A 66 -13.81 -14.22 -18.61
N ASN A 67 -14.92 -14.97 -18.59
CA ASN A 67 -15.95 -14.82 -17.56
C ASN A 67 -15.41 -15.14 -16.15
N ALA A 68 -14.52 -16.13 -16.04
CA ALA A 68 -13.90 -16.53 -14.79
C ALA A 68 -12.98 -15.44 -14.22
N GLU A 69 -12.19 -14.79 -15.08
CA GLU A 69 -11.36 -13.63 -14.72
C GLU A 69 -12.23 -12.45 -14.28
N ASN A 70 -13.31 -12.17 -15.01
CA ASN A 70 -14.27 -11.13 -14.63
C ASN A 70 -14.92 -11.41 -13.26
N ALA A 71 -15.30 -12.66 -12.99
CA ALA A 71 -15.87 -13.06 -11.71
C ALA A 71 -14.85 -12.89 -10.57
N SER A 72 -13.63 -13.37 -10.76
CA SER A 72 -12.55 -13.26 -9.78
C SER A 72 -12.19 -11.80 -9.49
N LEU A 73 -12.11 -10.95 -10.53
CA LEU A 73 -11.89 -9.52 -10.37
C LEU A 73 -13.03 -8.86 -9.57
N ARG A 74 -14.30 -9.22 -9.86
CA ARG A 74 -15.46 -8.71 -9.11
C ARG A 74 -15.40 -9.11 -7.64
N PHE A 75 -15.03 -10.35 -7.33
CA PHE A 75 -14.85 -10.82 -5.96
C PHE A 75 -13.74 -10.05 -5.24
N PHE A 76 -12.61 -9.79 -5.90
CA PHE A 76 -11.54 -8.99 -5.32
C PHE A 76 -11.96 -7.53 -5.08
N GLN A 77 -12.65 -6.91 -6.04
CA GLN A 77 -13.18 -5.56 -5.85
C GLN A 77 -14.22 -5.51 -4.73
N GLN A 78 -15.08 -6.53 -4.61
CA GLN A 78 -16.02 -6.66 -3.50
C GLN A 78 -15.28 -6.80 -2.16
N TYR A 79 -14.20 -7.57 -2.12
CA TYR A 79 -13.35 -7.72 -0.95
C TYR A 79 -12.80 -6.36 -0.50
N VAL A 80 -12.23 -5.58 -1.43
CA VAL A 80 -11.71 -4.22 -1.17
C VAL A 80 -12.80 -3.29 -0.63
N ARG A 81 -14.02 -3.35 -1.18
CA ARG A 81 -15.15 -2.53 -0.70
C ARG A 81 -15.55 -2.85 0.74
N GLY A 82 -15.39 -4.10 1.16
CA GLY A 82 -15.74 -4.57 2.50
C GLY A 82 -14.65 -4.38 3.56
N GLN A 83 -13.47 -3.86 3.20
CA GLN A 83 -12.36 -3.67 4.15
C GLN A 83 -12.50 -2.38 4.96
N ASN A 84 -12.06 -2.44 6.22
CA ASN A 84 -11.83 -1.25 7.05
C ASN A 84 -10.46 -0.61 6.73
N THR A 85 -10.19 0.57 7.31
CA THR A 85 -8.94 1.31 7.06
C THR A 85 -7.68 0.49 7.40
N VAL A 86 -7.68 -0.24 8.52
CA VAL A 86 -6.52 -1.03 8.97
C VAL A 86 -6.24 -2.17 7.99
N SER A 87 -7.27 -2.91 7.58
CA SER A 87 -7.15 -3.98 6.59
C SER A 87 -6.74 -3.48 5.22
N LEU A 88 -7.20 -2.28 4.81
CA LEU A 88 -6.76 -1.66 3.56
C LEU A 88 -5.29 -1.26 3.58
N ILE A 89 -4.80 -0.73 4.71
CA ILE A 89 -3.38 -0.44 4.89
C ILE A 89 -2.56 -1.72 4.77
N LYS A 90 -2.98 -2.80 5.43
CA LYS A 90 -2.34 -4.12 5.30
C LYS A 90 -2.34 -4.64 3.87
N LEU A 91 -3.46 -4.52 3.17
CA LEU A 91 -3.58 -4.95 1.78
C LEU A 91 -2.70 -4.09 0.84
N LEU A 92 -2.65 -2.78 1.06
CA LEU A 92 -1.80 -1.88 0.27
C LEU A 92 -0.33 -2.21 0.52
N ARG A 93 0.07 -2.35 1.78
CA ARG A 93 1.43 -2.74 2.17
C ARG A 93 1.77 -4.12 1.61
N PHE A 94 0.82 -5.05 1.61
CA PHE A 94 1.01 -6.34 0.99
C PHE A 94 1.35 -6.18 -0.48
N LEU A 95 0.62 -5.38 -1.27
CA LEU A 95 0.82 -5.26 -2.72
C LEU A 95 1.95 -4.32 -3.16
N THR A 96 2.23 -3.26 -2.41
CA THR A 96 3.15 -2.17 -2.83
C THR A 96 4.34 -2.00 -1.90
N GLY A 97 4.33 -2.65 -0.73
CA GLY A 97 5.30 -2.40 0.34
C GLY A 97 5.06 -1.12 1.14
N SER A 98 4.07 -0.31 0.78
CA SER A 98 3.76 0.98 1.41
C SER A 98 2.41 0.98 2.12
N GLU A 99 2.32 1.68 3.25
CA GLU A 99 1.08 1.89 4.00
C GLU A 99 0.22 3.02 3.42
N THR A 100 0.81 3.85 2.56
CA THR A 100 0.17 4.98 1.88
C THR A 100 0.21 4.80 0.36
N ILE A 101 -0.72 5.44 -0.36
CA ILE A 101 -0.83 5.34 -1.83
C ILE A 101 0.31 6.12 -2.48
N THR A 102 1.41 5.44 -2.78
CA THR A 102 2.60 6.01 -3.45
C THR A 102 2.75 5.58 -4.90
N VAL A 103 1.83 4.73 -5.39
CA VAL A 103 1.85 4.18 -6.75
C VAL A 103 0.69 4.70 -7.58
N PRO A 104 0.89 4.95 -8.89
CA PRO A 104 -0.17 5.46 -9.76
C PRO A 104 -1.22 4.40 -10.13
N LYS A 105 -0.84 3.11 -10.11
CA LYS A 105 -1.70 1.97 -10.45
C LYS A 105 -1.22 0.69 -9.78
N ILE A 106 -2.11 -0.30 -9.73
CA ILE A 106 -1.82 -1.68 -9.37
C ILE A 106 -2.32 -2.55 -10.53
N ASP A 107 -1.41 -3.20 -11.24
CA ASP A 107 -1.74 -4.04 -12.39
C ASP A 107 -2.20 -5.43 -11.93
N ILE A 108 -3.39 -5.85 -12.33
CA ILE A 108 -3.95 -7.17 -12.03
C ILE A 108 -3.84 -8.03 -13.29
N SER A 109 -3.07 -9.08 -13.20
CA SER A 109 -3.02 -10.18 -14.17
C SER A 109 -3.75 -11.39 -13.61
N PHE A 110 -4.06 -12.36 -14.48
CA PHE A 110 -4.82 -13.55 -14.10
C PHE A 110 -4.02 -14.82 -14.30
N THR A 111 -4.22 -15.79 -13.42
CA THR A 111 -3.59 -17.11 -13.50
C THR A 111 -4.62 -18.22 -13.34
N GLN A 112 -4.31 -19.42 -13.83
CA GLN A 112 -5.18 -20.59 -13.73
C GLN A 112 -4.74 -21.53 -12.58
N LEU A 113 -4.20 -20.96 -11.49
CA LEU A 113 -3.72 -21.76 -10.35
C LEU A 113 -4.90 -22.41 -9.61
N GLU A 114 -4.83 -23.72 -9.36
CA GLU A 114 -5.89 -24.51 -8.73
C GLU A 114 -5.40 -25.34 -7.54
N GLY A 115 -6.35 -25.89 -6.79
CA GLY A 115 -6.09 -26.76 -5.64
C GLY A 115 -5.22 -26.08 -4.58
N PHE A 116 -4.26 -26.82 -4.03
CA PHE A 116 -3.33 -26.32 -3.01
C PHE A 116 -2.41 -25.18 -3.49
N ASN A 117 -2.19 -25.07 -4.81
CA ASN A 117 -1.35 -24.03 -5.39
C ASN A 117 -2.11 -22.71 -5.62
N ARG A 118 -3.43 -22.69 -5.43
CA ARG A 118 -4.25 -21.49 -5.59
C ARG A 118 -3.85 -20.44 -4.54
N ARG A 119 -3.18 -19.39 -5.00
CA ARG A 119 -2.83 -18.22 -4.19
C ARG A 119 -2.67 -16.99 -5.09
N PRO A 120 -3.06 -15.80 -4.60
CA PRO A 120 -2.60 -14.56 -5.20
C PRO A 120 -1.07 -14.49 -5.15
N ILE A 121 -0.44 -14.13 -6.27
CA ILE A 121 1.01 -13.92 -6.33
C ILE A 121 1.27 -12.43 -6.50
N ARG A 122 2.07 -11.88 -5.59
CA ARG A 122 2.53 -10.50 -5.68
C ARG A 122 3.86 -10.44 -6.37
N HIS A 123 4.04 -9.45 -7.23
CA HIS A 123 5.37 -9.02 -7.63
C HIS A 123 5.74 -7.77 -6.84
N THR A 124 6.87 -7.77 -6.13
CA THR A 124 7.24 -6.64 -5.25
C THR A 124 8.00 -5.54 -6.01
N PHE A 125 8.62 -5.86 -7.14
CA PHE A 125 9.40 -4.92 -7.97
C PHE A 125 8.53 -4.05 -8.91
N GLY A 126 7.22 -4.28 -8.92
CA GLY A 126 6.22 -3.40 -9.53
C GLY A 126 4.87 -3.68 -8.88
N PRO A 127 3.97 -2.69 -8.72
CA PRO A 127 2.70 -2.88 -8.03
C PRO A 127 1.78 -3.78 -8.87
N SER A 128 1.94 -5.10 -8.79
CA SER A 128 1.12 -6.04 -9.55
C SER A 128 0.71 -7.27 -8.75
N LEU A 129 -0.47 -7.77 -9.10
CA LEU A 129 -1.13 -8.90 -8.47
C LEU A 129 -1.57 -9.90 -9.55
N GLU A 130 -1.03 -11.10 -9.48
CA GLU A 130 -1.56 -12.25 -10.21
C GLU A 130 -2.71 -12.85 -9.39
N LEU A 131 -3.93 -12.69 -9.89
CA LEU A 131 -5.14 -13.18 -9.28
C LEU A 131 -5.60 -14.49 -9.96
N PRO A 132 -5.69 -15.61 -9.23
CA PRO A 132 -6.27 -16.82 -9.78
C PRO A 132 -7.70 -16.57 -10.28
N SER A 133 -8.00 -16.95 -11.53
CA SER A 133 -9.34 -16.85 -12.13
C SER A 133 -10.29 -17.96 -11.66
N THR A 134 -9.76 -18.90 -10.88
CA THR A 134 -10.39 -20.18 -10.54
C THR A 134 -11.19 -20.13 -9.23
N TYR A 135 -11.31 -18.95 -8.61
CA TYR A 135 -12.19 -18.75 -7.45
C TYR A 135 -13.65 -18.95 -7.87
N SER A 136 -14.31 -19.89 -7.21
CA SER A 136 -15.70 -20.24 -7.54
C SER A 136 -16.70 -19.32 -6.84
N SER A 137 -16.28 -18.63 -5.78
CA SER A 137 -17.15 -17.77 -4.98
C SER A 137 -16.39 -16.66 -4.24
N TYR A 138 -17.11 -15.59 -3.87
CA TYR A 138 -16.57 -14.51 -3.04
C TYR A 138 -16.05 -14.98 -1.65
N PRO A 139 -16.77 -15.82 -0.88
CA PRO A 139 -16.28 -16.31 0.41
C PRO A 139 -14.93 -17.02 0.32
N GLU A 140 -14.69 -17.75 -0.76
CA GLU A 140 -13.43 -18.46 -0.99
C GLU A 140 -12.26 -17.48 -1.16
N LEU A 141 -12.42 -16.47 -2.03
CA LEU A 141 -11.41 -15.42 -2.21
C LEU A 141 -11.16 -14.67 -0.90
N ARG A 142 -12.24 -14.31 -0.19
CA ARG A 142 -12.16 -13.59 1.08
C ARG A 142 -11.32 -14.37 2.10
N MET A 143 -11.66 -15.63 2.33
CA MET A 143 -10.95 -16.48 3.29
C MET A 143 -9.46 -16.58 2.95
N LYS A 144 -9.13 -16.70 1.65
CA LYS A 144 -7.74 -16.76 1.21
C LYS A 144 -6.99 -15.45 1.44
N MET A 145 -7.60 -14.31 1.09
CA MET A 145 -7.00 -12.99 1.32
C MET A 145 -6.82 -12.69 2.81
N ASP A 146 -7.84 -12.97 3.63
CA ASP A 146 -7.78 -12.77 5.08
C ASP A 146 -6.68 -13.64 5.71
N SER A 147 -6.54 -14.89 5.26
CA SER A 147 -5.44 -15.77 5.70
C SER A 147 -4.07 -15.22 5.34
N ILE A 148 -3.89 -14.65 4.15
CA ILE A 148 -2.61 -14.07 3.71
C ILE A 148 -2.28 -12.82 4.52
N LEU A 149 -3.25 -11.92 4.73
CA LEU A 149 -3.03 -10.66 5.46
C LEU A 149 -2.91 -10.84 6.98
N SER A 150 -3.29 -12.01 7.51
CA SER A 150 -3.14 -12.37 8.92
C SER A 150 -1.76 -12.96 9.23
N ASP A 151 -1.01 -13.39 8.21
CA ASP A 151 0.34 -13.93 8.38
C ASP A 151 1.36 -12.79 8.37
N ASP A 152 2.03 -12.56 9.51
CA ASP A 152 3.03 -11.50 9.64
C ASP A 152 4.23 -11.68 8.69
N SER A 153 4.47 -12.90 8.19
CA SER A 153 5.51 -13.16 7.19
C SER A 153 5.21 -12.55 5.82
N CYS A 154 3.96 -12.18 5.53
CA CYS A 154 3.58 -11.58 4.24
C CYS A 154 4.22 -10.20 3.99
N PHE A 155 4.70 -9.56 5.07
CA PHE A 155 5.39 -8.27 5.06
C PHE A 155 6.91 -8.37 5.10
N VAL A 156 7.47 -9.58 5.25
CA VAL A 156 8.92 -9.78 5.28
C VAL A 156 9.46 -9.72 3.85
N MET A 157 10.30 -8.73 3.57
CA MET A 157 11.16 -8.78 2.38
C MET A 157 12.24 -9.83 2.62
N ASN A 158 12.05 -11.03 2.07
CA ASN A 158 13.14 -11.97 1.95
C ASN A 158 14.10 -11.43 0.88
N ILE A 159 15.24 -10.90 1.33
CA ILE A 159 16.36 -10.57 0.48
C ILE A 159 17.11 -11.89 0.27
N ALA A 160 17.09 -12.40 -0.97
CA ALA A 160 17.88 -13.56 -1.38
C ALA A 160 19.33 -13.14 -1.67
#